data_AF-A0A9W5VBA1-F1
#
_entry.id   AF-A0A9W5VBA1-F1
#
_cell.length_a   1.000
_cell.length_b   1.000
_cell.length_c   1.000
_cell.angle_alpha   90.00
_cell.angle_beta   90.00
_cell.angle_gamma   90.00
#
_symmetry.space_group_name_H-M   'P 1'
#
loop_
_entity.id
_entity.type
_entity.pdbx_description
1 polymer ?
#
loop_
_entity_poly.entity_id
_entity_poly.type
_entity_poly.pdbx_seq_one_letter_code
_entity_poly.pdbx_strand_id
1 'polypeptide(L)'
;MSFYKEEIKGDKLIISDESIDILMDAFQKIEKIYNEGPHRLPNLNELEIMLKNALEMQSDSFSLEEQEVVDCKFKLKKHRKKSFKPGIVFAINLKNINKYGYGMLVKGQNVTRPYDGETYIEYFSLFTDEKIRISEFKNYYKNQKEVLFTAYTAWSGWLDGDWKIIGGLPMELFDPGEYNLPDFVFENKDQGTYFVSRGRADGPLIDFEMVSEEEGKKIKNPSGIAGQYVIEDWLEEKYSIL
;
A
#
# COMPACT_ATOMS: atom_id res chain seq x y z
N MET A 1 14.93 -3.61 -12.94
CA MET A 1 15.82 -3.64 -11.77
C MET A 1 16.09 -2.21 -11.36
N SER A 2 15.52 -1.78 -10.24
CA SER A 2 15.76 -0.45 -9.67
C SER A 2 16.78 -0.56 -8.53
N PHE A 3 17.74 0.35 -8.53
CA PHE A 3 18.71 0.50 -7.45
C PHE A 3 18.66 1.94 -6.96
N TYR A 4 18.60 2.13 -5.65
CA TYR A 4 18.73 3.45 -5.06
C TYR A 4 19.99 3.57 -4.21
N LYS A 5 20.46 4.81 -4.06
CA LYS A 5 21.59 5.12 -3.20
C LYS A 5 21.08 5.55 -1.84
N GLU A 6 21.61 4.96 -0.78
CA GLU A 6 21.32 5.38 0.59
C GLU A 6 22.62 5.70 1.30
N GLU A 7 22.64 6.81 2.04
CA GLU A 7 23.79 7.19 2.86
C GLU A 7 23.52 6.85 4.31
N ILE A 8 24.25 5.87 4.84
CA ILE A 8 24.11 5.44 6.23
C ILE A 8 25.45 5.64 6.92
N LYS A 9 25.49 6.56 7.90
CA LYS A 9 26.70 6.88 8.68
C LYS A 9 27.93 7.27 7.83
N GLY A 10 27.71 7.88 6.66
CA GLY A 10 28.77 8.27 5.73
C GLY A 10 29.11 7.22 4.66
N ASP A 11 28.57 6.00 4.78
CA ASP A 11 28.73 4.97 3.75
C ASP A 11 27.65 5.15 2.67
N LYS A 12 28.09 5.16 1.41
CA LYS A 12 27.20 5.21 0.25
C LYS A 12 26.88 3.80 -0.19
N LEU A 13 25.67 3.35 0.14
CA LEU A 13 25.17 2.03 -0.18
C LEU A 13 24.38 2.07 -1.48
N ILE A 14 24.43 0.98 -2.24
CA ILE A 14 23.57 0.74 -3.41
C ILE A 14 22.63 -0.40 -3.02
N ILE A 15 21.34 -0.11 -2.99
CA ILE A 15 20.31 -1.05 -2.52
C ILE A 15 19.38 -1.38 -3.68
N SER A 16 19.09 -2.67 -3.85
CA SER A 16 18.16 -3.20 -4.84
C SER A 16 16.75 -3.31 -4.25
N ASP A 17 15.76 -2.68 -4.87
CA ASP A 17 14.36 -2.82 -4.44
C ASP A 17 13.84 -4.25 -4.64
N GLU A 18 14.31 -4.93 -5.68
CA GLU A 18 13.92 -6.30 -5.97
C GLU A 18 14.46 -7.26 -4.91
N SER A 19 15.68 -7.01 -4.41
CA SER A 19 16.23 -7.78 -3.29
C SER A 19 15.45 -7.52 -2.00
N ILE A 20 14.96 -6.30 -1.77
CA ILE A 20 14.06 -6.00 -0.64
C ILE A 20 12.75 -6.79 -0.78
N ASP A 21 12.14 -6.81 -1.96
CA ASP A 21 10.90 -7.58 -2.21
C ASP A 21 11.11 -9.07 -1.91
N ILE A 22 12.23 -9.65 -2.36
CA ILE A 22 12.56 -11.05 -2.07
C ILE A 22 12.62 -11.30 -0.56
N LEU A 23 13.24 -10.39 0.21
CA LEU A 23 13.29 -10.50 1.66
C LEU A 23 11.90 -10.34 2.30
N MET A 24 11.09 -9.40 1.81
CA MET A 24 9.71 -9.22 2.27
C MET A 24 8.87 -10.48 2.03
N ASP A 25 8.98 -11.06 0.84
CA ASP A 25 8.30 -12.29 0.45
C ASP A 25 8.78 -13.48 1.30
N ALA A 26 10.08 -13.54 1.62
CA ALA A 26 10.63 -14.54 2.52
C ALA A 26 10.04 -14.41 3.94
N PHE A 27 9.93 -13.20 4.49
CA PHE A 27 9.30 -12.99 5.80
C PHE A 27 7.82 -13.37 5.82
N GLN A 28 7.07 -13.09 4.74
CA GLN A 28 5.68 -13.52 4.61
C GLN A 28 5.56 -15.05 4.53
N LYS A 29 6.50 -15.74 3.88
CA LYS A 29 6.54 -17.22 3.89
C LYS A 29 6.86 -17.76 5.28
N ILE A 30 7.80 -17.15 6.01
CA ILE A 30 8.12 -17.53 7.39
C ILE A 30 6.88 -17.38 8.27
N GLU A 31 6.14 -16.27 8.16
CA GLU A 31 4.86 -16.06 8.85
C GLU A 31 3.88 -17.22 8.60
N LYS A 32 3.70 -17.64 7.33
CA LYS A 32 2.80 -18.74 6.97
C LYS A 32 3.22 -20.07 7.62
N ILE A 33 4.50 -20.44 7.52
CA ILE A 33 5.06 -21.66 8.13
C ILE A 33 4.84 -21.66 9.65
N TYR A 34 5.06 -20.52 10.30
CA TYR A 34 4.90 -20.37 11.74
C TYR A 34 3.43 -20.40 12.19
N ASN A 35 2.52 -19.88 11.38
CA ASN A 35 1.08 -19.99 11.65
C ASN A 35 0.53 -21.41 11.40
N GLU A 36 1.09 -22.16 10.46
CA GLU A 36 0.68 -23.56 10.17
C GLU A 36 1.28 -24.56 11.16
N GLY A 37 2.50 -24.34 11.63
CA GLY A 37 3.19 -25.21 12.59
C GLY A 37 2.91 -24.83 14.04
N PRO A 38 3.71 -23.94 14.65
CA PRO A 38 3.57 -23.54 16.05
C PRO A 38 2.35 -22.65 16.37
N HIS A 39 1.53 -22.27 15.38
CA HIS A 39 0.34 -21.42 15.53
C HIS A 39 0.61 -20.07 16.21
N ARG A 40 1.77 -19.46 15.91
CA ARG A 40 2.16 -18.13 16.38
C ARG A 40 3.18 -17.51 15.44
N LEU A 41 3.41 -16.21 15.51
CA LEU A 41 4.52 -15.56 14.82
C LEU A 41 5.89 -15.95 15.43
N PRO A 42 6.98 -15.92 14.65
CA PRO A 42 8.33 -16.06 15.18
C PRO A 42 8.65 -14.89 16.12
N ASN A 43 9.36 -15.17 17.20
CA ASN A 43 9.89 -14.12 18.06
C ASN A 43 11.22 -13.57 17.49
N LEU A 44 11.70 -12.48 18.08
CA LEU A 44 12.90 -11.79 17.58
C LEU A 44 14.15 -12.68 17.62
N ASN A 45 14.36 -13.45 18.69
CA ASN A 45 15.53 -14.32 18.82
C ASN A 45 15.52 -15.44 17.77
N GLU A 46 14.33 -15.98 17.45
CA GLU A 46 14.17 -16.97 16.39
C GLU A 46 14.54 -16.37 15.02
N LEU A 47 14.10 -15.14 14.73
CA LEU A 47 14.47 -14.43 13.50
C LEU A 47 15.98 -14.14 13.43
N GLU A 48 16.60 -13.71 14.53
CA GLU A 48 18.05 -13.48 14.62
C GLU A 48 18.84 -14.75 14.29
N ILE A 49 18.47 -15.88 14.89
CA ILE A 49 19.14 -17.16 14.64
C ILE A 49 18.90 -17.64 13.20
N MET A 50 17.67 -17.52 12.68
CA MET A 50 17.37 -17.90 11.29
C MET A 50 18.18 -17.08 10.29
N LEU A 51 18.27 -15.76 10.48
CA LEU A 51 19.05 -14.88 9.60
C LEU A 51 20.55 -15.15 9.72
N LYS A 52 21.06 -15.31 10.95
CA LYS A 52 22.47 -15.66 11.16
C LYS A 52 22.83 -16.93 10.40
N ASN A 53 22.07 -18.01 10.60
CA ASN A 53 22.34 -19.30 9.97
C ASN A 53 22.24 -19.20 8.44
N ALA A 54 21.24 -18.49 7.91
CA ALA A 54 21.09 -18.30 6.48
C ALA A 54 22.26 -17.51 5.86
N LEU A 55 22.76 -16.48 6.56
CA LEU A 55 23.92 -15.70 6.13
C LEU A 55 25.21 -16.52 6.19
N GLU A 56 25.46 -17.27 7.28
CA GLU A 56 26.61 -18.19 7.38
C GLU A 56 26.59 -19.23 6.24
N MET A 57 25.43 -19.82 5.95
CA MET A 57 25.28 -20.83 4.88
C MET A 57 25.41 -20.25 3.46
N GLN A 58 25.34 -18.93 3.31
CA GLN A 58 25.39 -18.24 2.02
C GLN A 58 26.55 -17.24 1.97
N SER A 59 27.60 -17.46 2.77
CA SER A 59 28.77 -16.58 2.87
C SER A 59 29.46 -16.33 1.52
N ASP A 60 29.36 -17.25 0.57
CA ASP A 60 29.89 -17.09 -0.79
C ASP A 60 29.05 -16.14 -1.68
N SER A 61 27.83 -15.79 -1.24
CA SER A 61 26.89 -14.94 -2.00
C SER A 61 27.09 -13.44 -1.75
N PHE A 62 27.98 -13.06 -0.83
CA PHE A 62 28.30 -11.67 -0.53
C PHE A 62 29.76 -11.53 -0.05
N SER A 63 30.35 -10.34 -0.23
CA SER A 63 31.73 -10.12 0.22
C SER A 63 31.80 -10.01 1.73
N LEU A 64 32.66 -10.83 2.35
CA LEU A 64 33.00 -10.75 3.76
C LEU A 64 34.43 -10.29 4.02
N GLU A 65 35.22 -9.96 2.98
CA GLU A 65 36.62 -9.51 3.13
C GLU A 65 37.44 -10.38 4.11
N GLU A 66 37.35 -11.71 3.96
CA GLU A 66 38.00 -12.70 4.83
C GLU A 66 37.48 -12.76 6.28
N GLN A 67 36.27 -12.23 6.53
CA GLN A 67 35.57 -12.32 7.81
C GLN A 67 34.49 -13.41 7.81
N GLU A 68 33.94 -13.71 8.98
CA GLU A 68 32.82 -14.63 9.15
C GLU A 68 31.63 -13.96 9.86
N VAL A 69 30.43 -14.47 9.61
CA VAL A 69 29.20 -13.97 10.25
C VAL A 69 29.07 -14.56 11.65
N VAL A 70 29.56 -13.85 12.67
CA VAL A 70 29.52 -14.36 14.05
C VAL A 70 28.15 -14.19 14.73
N ASP A 71 27.38 -13.16 14.34
CA ASP A 71 26.10 -12.82 14.97
C ASP A 71 25.20 -11.97 14.04
N CYS A 72 23.89 -12.01 14.27
CA CYS A 72 22.90 -11.16 13.64
C CYS A 72 21.96 -10.59 14.72
N LYS A 73 21.99 -9.27 14.94
CA LYS A 73 21.22 -8.61 16.01
C LYS A 73 20.35 -7.47 15.53
N PHE A 74 19.08 -7.49 15.93
CA PHE A 74 18.19 -6.36 15.68
C PHE A 74 18.38 -5.26 16.72
N LYS A 75 18.65 -4.04 16.26
CA LYS A 75 18.62 -2.86 17.12
C LYS A 75 17.24 -2.22 17.06
N LEU A 76 16.47 -2.41 18.14
CA LEU A 76 15.14 -1.83 18.25
C LEU A 76 15.18 -0.38 18.74
N LYS A 77 14.26 0.44 18.24
CA LYS A 77 13.95 1.77 18.78
C LYS A 77 12.45 1.86 19.02
N LYS A 78 12.04 2.66 20.01
CA LYS A 78 10.61 2.92 20.25
C LYS A 78 9.99 3.47 18.97
N HIS A 79 8.84 2.92 18.59
CA HIS A 79 8.17 3.29 17.35
C HIS A 79 7.85 4.79 17.36
N ARG A 80 8.45 5.56 16.43
CA ARG A 80 7.90 6.87 16.05
C ARG A 80 6.65 6.61 15.20
N LYS A 81 5.66 7.52 15.21
CA LYS A 81 4.48 7.41 14.33
C LYS A 81 4.95 7.15 12.90
N LYS A 82 4.46 6.08 12.27
CA LYS A 82 4.84 5.70 10.90
C LYS A 82 4.49 6.86 9.96
N SER A 83 5.48 7.39 9.23
CA SER A 83 5.23 8.25 8.09
C SER A 83 4.99 7.35 6.88
N PHE A 84 3.76 7.30 6.39
CA PHE A 84 3.45 6.64 5.14
C PHE A 84 3.84 7.55 3.99
N LYS A 85 4.44 6.97 2.95
CA LYS A 85 4.83 7.66 1.72
C LYS A 85 3.98 7.14 0.56
N PRO A 86 3.71 7.97 -0.45
CA PRO A 86 3.08 7.49 -1.67
C PRO A 86 3.86 6.32 -2.28
N GLY A 87 3.14 5.40 -2.92
CA GLY A 87 3.64 4.12 -3.44
C GLY A 87 3.47 2.96 -2.47
N ILE A 88 3.14 3.19 -1.18
CA ILE A 88 2.81 2.09 -0.25
C ILE A 88 1.50 1.42 -0.66
N VAL A 89 1.50 0.09 -0.61
CA VAL A 89 0.38 -0.77 -0.96
C VAL A 89 -0.16 -1.48 0.28
N PHE A 90 -1.48 -1.53 0.39
CA PHE A 90 -2.24 -2.12 1.48
C PHE A 90 -3.17 -3.22 0.95
N ALA A 91 -3.25 -4.30 1.71
CA ALA A 91 -4.29 -5.31 1.59
C ALA A 91 -5.42 -5.01 2.59
N ILE A 92 -6.65 -5.11 2.10
CA ILE A 92 -7.89 -4.80 2.80
C ILE A 92 -8.69 -6.10 2.90
N ASN A 93 -8.94 -6.59 4.11
CA ASN A 93 -9.74 -7.80 4.30
C ASN A 93 -11.24 -7.44 4.24
N LEU A 94 -11.88 -7.79 3.13
CA LEU A 94 -13.30 -7.55 2.85
C LEU A 94 -14.11 -8.73 3.39
N LYS A 95 -14.53 -8.60 4.65
CA LYS A 95 -15.07 -9.70 5.46
C LYS A 95 -16.37 -10.25 4.88
N ASN A 96 -17.22 -9.42 4.27
CA ASN A 96 -18.55 -9.88 3.83
C ASN A 96 -18.46 -10.76 2.60
N ILE A 97 -17.43 -10.57 1.76
CA ILE A 97 -17.19 -11.37 0.56
C ILE A 97 -16.04 -12.39 0.71
N ASN A 98 -15.39 -12.41 1.88
CA ASN A 98 -14.23 -13.26 2.17
C ASN A 98 -13.12 -13.15 1.13
N LYS A 99 -12.75 -11.91 0.76
CA LYS A 99 -11.66 -11.60 -0.18
C LYS A 99 -10.74 -10.53 0.39
N TYR A 100 -9.55 -10.42 -0.20
CA TYR A 100 -8.68 -9.27 -0.06
C TYR A 100 -8.86 -8.33 -1.25
N GLY A 101 -9.13 -7.06 -0.97
CA GLY A 101 -8.98 -5.95 -1.91
C GLY A 101 -7.66 -5.22 -1.69
N TYR A 102 -7.26 -4.36 -2.63
CA TYR A 102 -5.98 -3.65 -2.55
C TYR A 102 -6.11 -2.16 -2.84
N GLY A 103 -5.34 -1.38 -2.10
CA GLY A 103 -5.21 0.06 -2.30
C GLY A 103 -3.75 0.51 -2.25
N MET A 104 -3.46 1.63 -2.90
CA MET A 104 -2.13 2.24 -2.93
C MET A 104 -2.23 3.72 -2.61
N LEU A 105 -1.43 4.19 -1.65
CA LEU A 105 -1.32 5.61 -1.34
C LEU A 105 -0.69 6.33 -2.53
N VAL A 106 -1.41 7.24 -3.18
CA VAL A 106 -0.91 7.97 -4.36
C VAL A 106 -0.51 9.40 -4.04
N LYS A 107 -1.16 10.02 -3.06
CA LYS A 107 -0.78 11.36 -2.57
C LYS A 107 -1.07 11.47 -1.08
N GLY A 108 -0.17 12.16 -0.39
CA GLY A 108 -0.24 12.37 1.06
C GLY A 108 1.10 12.14 1.74
N GLN A 109 1.36 12.90 2.80
CA GLN A 109 2.54 12.74 3.66
C GLN A 109 2.14 12.95 5.11
N ASN A 110 2.81 12.23 6.02
CA ASN A 110 2.72 12.48 7.46
C ASN A 110 1.29 12.43 8.05
N VAL A 111 0.48 11.47 7.62
CA VAL A 111 -0.85 11.21 8.20
C VAL A 111 -0.67 10.70 9.64
N THR A 112 -0.50 11.61 10.59
CA THR A 112 -0.34 11.27 12.02
C THR A 112 -1.63 11.39 12.81
N ARG A 113 -2.69 11.90 12.17
CA ARG A 113 -4.06 12.05 12.67
C ARG A 113 -5.07 11.92 11.50
N PRO A 114 -6.33 11.57 11.77
CA PRO A 114 -7.41 11.44 10.78
C PRO A 114 -7.65 12.64 9.84
N TYR A 115 -7.08 13.81 10.13
CA TYR A 115 -7.32 15.06 9.40
C TYR A 115 -6.03 15.84 9.06
N ASP A 116 -4.85 15.27 9.32
CA ASP A 116 -3.57 16.00 9.18
C ASP A 116 -3.07 16.10 7.73
N GLY A 117 -3.82 15.61 6.73
CA GLY A 117 -3.40 15.76 5.34
C GLY A 117 -4.31 15.13 4.29
N GLU A 118 -4.09 15.57 3.06
CA GLU A 118 -4.61 14.98 1.83
C GLU A 118 -4.15 13.53 1.71
N THR A 119 -5.06 12.56 1.88
CA THR A 119 -4.74 11.13 1.77
C THR A 119 -5.53 10.53 0.62
N TYR A 120 -4.92 10.53 -0.56
CA TYR A 120 -5.53 9.97 -1.76
C TYR A 120 -5.02 8.56 -2.00
N ILE A 121 -5.94 7.63 -2.19
CA ILE A 121 -5.64 6.22 -2.42
C ILE A 121 -6.31 5.78 -3.72
N GLU A 122 -5.55 5.10 -4.57
CA GLU A 122 -6.09 4.32 -5.67
C GLU A 122 -6.49 2.94 -5.16
N TYR A 123 -7.71 2.53 -5.48
CA TYR A 123 -8.25 1.20 -5.19
C TYR A 123 -8.33 0.40 -6.47
N PHE A 124 -7.87 -0.84 -6.44
CA PHE A 124 -7.67 -1.65 -7.65
C PHE A 124 -8.74 -2.69 -7.84
N SER A 125 -9.03 -3.02 -9.10
CA SER A 125 -9.85 -4.16 -9.51
C SER A 125 -8.99 -5.43 -9.38
N LEU A 126 -8.64 -5.75 -8.13
CA LEU A 126 -7.83 -6.89 -7.75
C LEU A 126 -8.41 -7.46 -6.47
N PHE A 127 -9.00 -8.65 -6.59
CA PHE A 127 -9.63 -9.35 -5.48
C PHE A 127 -9.10 -10.76 -5.40
N THR A 128 -8.60 -11.16 -4.23
CA THR A 128 -7.94 -12.47 -4.06
C THR A 128 -8.41 -13.18 -2.81
N ASP A 129 -8.42 -14.52 -2.82
CA ASP A 129 -8.78 -15.32 -1.64
C ASP A 129 -7.74 -15.21 -0.52
N GLU A 130 -6.46 -15.20 -0.88
CA GLU A 130 -5.35 -14.99 0.03
C GLU A 130 -4.69 -13.62 -0.20
N LYS A 131 -4.10 -13.05 0.86
CA LYS A 131 -3.29 -11.83 0.78
C LYS A 131 -2.08 -12.08 -0.13
N ILE A 132 -1.96 -11.34 -1.22
CA ILE A 132 -0.82 -11.47 -2.15
C ILE A 132 0.43 -10.77 -1.63
N ARG A 133 1.55 -11.15 -2.23
CA ARG A 133 2.86 -10.54 -2.00
C ARG A 133 3.02 -9.22 -2.76
N ILE A 134 4.00 -8.41 -2.35
CA ILE A 134 4.31 -7.17 -3.06
C ILE A 134 4.82 -7.42 -4.49
N SER A 135 5.56 -8.51 -4.71
CA SER A 135 6.04 -8.91 -6.03
C SER A 135 4.88 -9.21 -6.99
N GLU A 136 3.85 -9.90 -6.52
CA GLU A 136 2.62 -10.19 -7.27
C GLU A 136 1.86 -8.90 -7.60
N PHE A 137 1.70 -8.00 -6.62
CA PHE A 137 1.07 -6.70 -6.84
C PHE A 137 1.85 -5.85 -7.86
N LYS A 138 3.18 -5.78 -7.76
CA LYS A 138 4.03 -5.08 -8.74
C LYS A 138 3.84 -5.63 -10.15
N ASN A 139 3.64 -6.93 -10.29
CA ASN A 139 3.40 -7.55 -11.59
C ASN A 139 2.00 -7.18 -12.13
N TYR A 140 0.97 -7.21 -11.28
CA TYR A 140 -0.36 -6.69 -11.62
C TYR A 140 -0.31 -5.21 -12.05
N TYR A 141 0.39 -4.38 -11.28
CA TYR A 141 0.52 -2.94 -11.53
C TYR A 141 1.25 -2.63 -12.84
N LYS A 142 2.17 -3.48 -13.30
CA LYS A 142 2.85 -3.31 -14.59
C LYS A 142 1.98 -3.73 -15.78
N ASN A 143 1.22 -4.82 -15.64
CA ASN A 143 0.64 -5.50 -16.79
C ASN A 143 -0.86 -5.23 -16.98
N GLN A 144 -1.59 -4.90 -15.91
CA GLN A 144 -3.06 -4.76 -15.94
C GLN A 144 -3.51 -3.40 -15.41
N LYS A 145 -3.01 -3.00 -14.24
CA LYS A 145 -3.30 -1.72 -13.55
C LYS A 145 -4.73 -1.21 -13.76
N GLU A 146 -5.72 -1.98 -13.32
CA GLU A 146 -7.10 -1.55 -13.40
C GLU A 146 -7.51 -0.87 -12.09
N VAL A 147 -7.55 0.46 -12.09
CA VAL A 147 -8.02 1.25 -10.94
C VAL A 147 -9.55 1.26 -10.94
N LEU A 148 -10.20 0.86 -9.84
CA LEU A 148 -11.65 1.01 -9.67
C LEU A 148 -12.01 2.47 -9.42
N PHE A 149 -11.34 3.12 -8.47
CA PHE A 149 -11.53 4.53 -8.16
C PHE A 149 -10.35 5.07 -7.36
N THR A 150 -10.18 6.39 -7.40
CA THR A 150 -9.37 7.14 -6.44
C THR A 150 -10.30 7.82 -5.45
N ALA A 151 -9.99 7.78 -4.17
CA ALA A 151 -10.77 8.50 -3.16
C ALA A 151 -9.86 9.27 -2.21
N TYR A 152 -10.38 10.35 -1.65
CA TYR A 152 -9.81 10.94 -0.44
C TYR A 152 -10.33 10.15 0.76
N THR A 153 -9.45 9.38 1.38
CA THR A 153 -9.80 8.51 2.49
C THR A 153 -9.48 9.18 3.84
N ALA A 154 -10.52 9.53 4.60
CA ALA A 154 -10.42 9.95 6.00
C ALA A 154 -10.13 8.71 6.83
N TRP A 155 -9.26 8.84 7.84
CA TRP A 155 -9.09 7.80 8.86
C TRP A 155 -8.90 6.39 8.25
N SER A 156 -7.81 6.25 7.54
CA SER A 156 -7.40 5.02 6.88
C SER A 156 -7.29 3.83 7.86
N GLY A 157 -7.87 2.68 7.53
CA GLY A 157 -7.83 1.46 8.35
C GLY A 157 -6.42 0.93 8.66
N TRP A 158 -5.36 1.46 8.07
CA TRP A 158 -3.99 1.16 8.48
C TRP A 158 -3.57 1.85 9.80
N LEU A 159 -4.24 2.92 10.24
CA LEU A 159 -3.94 3.59 11.52
C LEU A 159 -4.34 2.72 12.70
N ASP A 160 -5.47 2.02 12.57
CA ASP A 160 -6.00 1.09 13.56
C ASP A 160 -5.57 -0.37 13.31
N GLY A 161 -4.87 -0.61 12.20
CA GLY A 161 -4.22 -1.87 11.89
C GLY A 161 -5.09 -2.90 11.15
N ASP A 162 -6.28 -2.51 10.72
CA ASP A 162 -7.20 -3.33 9.93
C ASP A 162 -6.69 -3.57 8.50
N TRP A 163 -6.11 -2.53 7.87
CA TRP A 163 -5.47 -2.66 6.57
C TRP A 163 -3.99 -3.00 6.73
N LYS A 164 -3.53 -4.06 6.05
CA LYS A 164 -2.17 -4.58 6.20
C LYS A 164 -1.28 -4.08 5.07
N ILE A 165 -0.17 -3.44 5.40
CA ILE A 165 0.84 -3.08 4.41
C ILE A 165 1.46 -4.35 3.86
N ILE A 166 1.46 -4.50 2.54
CA ILE A 166 2.12 -5.60 1.86
C ILE A 166 3.46 -5.20 1.25
N GLY A 167 3.70 -3.90 1.03
CA GLY A 167 4.97 -3.35 0.56
C GLY A 167 4.79 -1.99 -0.09
N GLY A 168 5.70 -1.63 -0.99
CA GLY A 168 5.61 -0.40 -1.76
C GLY A 168 6.23 -0.52 -3.14
N LEU A 169 5.82 0.37 -4.04
CA LEU A 169 6.40 0.49 -5.37
C LEU A 169 7.66 1.35 -5.34
N PRO A 170 8.70 0.96 -6.10
CA PRO A 170 9.88 1.80 -6.33
C PRO A 170 9.52 2.99 -7.23
N MET A 171 10.32 4.06 -7.19
CA MET A 171 10.03 5.30 -7.94
C MET A 171 9.91 5.06 -9.45
N GLU A 172 10.64 4.08 -9.99
CA GLU A 172 10.62 3.72 -11.40
C GLU A 172 9.28 3.12 -11.85
N LEU A 173 8.48 2.60 -10.91
CA LEU A 173 7.12 2.11 -11.20
C LEU A 173 6.05 3.12 -10.82
N PHE A 174 6.30 3.94 -9.80
CA PHE A 174 5.40 4.97 -9.37
C PHE A 174 6.17 6.18 -8.86
N ASP A 175 6.21 7.24 -9.66
CA ASP A 175 6.74 8.54 -9.23
C ASP A 175 5.58 9.41 -8.70
N PRO A 176 5.54 9.69 -7.38
CA PRO A 176 4.52 10.54 -6.80
C PRO A 176 4.56 12.00 -7.30
N GLY A 177 5.71 12.46 -7.81
CA GLY A 177 5.89 13.80 -8.35
C GLY A 177 5.23 14.01 -9.71
N GLU A 178 5.04 12.93 -10.47
CA GLU A 178 4.37 12.94 -11.78
C GLU A 178 2.89 12.55 -11.70
N TYR A 179 2.42 12.11 -10.53
CA TYR A 179 1.04 11.67 -10.35
C TYR A 179 0.05 12.84 -10.30
N ASN A 180 -0.86 12.87 -11.26
CA ASN A 180 -1.96 13.83 -11.29
C ASN A 180 -3.23 13.21 -10.70
N LEU A 181 -3.86 13.92 -9.77
CA LEU A 181 -5.17 13.50 -9.25
C LEU A 181 -6.21 13.52 -10.36
N PRO A 182 -7.13 12.54 -10.40
CA PRO A 182 -8.19 12.53 -11.38
C PRO A 182 -9.31 13.52 -11.01
N ASP A 183 -10.33 13.58 -11.86
CA ASP A 183 -11.57 14.29 -11.54
C ASP A 183 -12.44 13.46 -10.60
N PHE A 184 -13.19 14.14 -9.73
CA PHE A 184 -14.06 13.56 -8.72
C PHE A 184 -15.51 14.01 -8.92
N VAL A 185 -16.46 13.11 -8.64
CA VAL A 185 -17.89 13.37 -8.85
C VAL A 185 -18.67 13.34 -7.54
N PHE A 186 -19.64 14.23 -7.42
CA PHE A 186 -20.70 14.20 -6.42
C PHE A 186 -22.04 13.99 -7.14
N GLU A 187 -22.80 12.99 -6.71
CA GLU A 187 -24.18 12.78 -7.18
C GLU A 187 -25.16 13.26 -6.10
N ASN A 188 -25.99 14.24 -6.44
CA ASN A 188 -27.14 14.59 -5.61
C ASN A 188 -28.33 13.71 -6.00
N LYS A 189 -28.52 12.59 -5.27
CA LYS A 189 -29.58 11.61 -5.56
C LYS A 189 -30.99 12.19 -5.50
N ASP A 190 -31.22 13.21 -4.67
CA ASP A 190 -32.54 13.83 -4.51
C ASP A 190 -32.94 14.65 -5.75
N GLN A 191 -31.96 15.19 -6.47
CA GLN A 191 -32.16 16.07 -7.61
C GLN A 191 -31.74 15.44 -8.95
N GLY A 192 -31.07 14.29 -8.92
CA GLY A 192 -30.51 13.64 -10.12
C GLY A 192 -29.41 14.45 -10.80
N THR A 193 -28.80 15.40 -10.09
CA THR A 193 -27.76 16.29 -10.62
C THR A 193 -26.37 15.82 -10.23
N TYR A 194 -25.41 16.01 -11.14
CA TYR A 194 -24.02 15.62 -10.94
C TYR A 194 -23.14 16.86 -10.90
N PHE A 195 -22.16 16.85 -10.00
CA PHE A 195 -21.19 17.91 -9.83
C PHE A 195 -19.78 17.33 -9.90
N VAL A 196 -18.88 18.00 -10.61
CA VAL A 196 -17.52 17.54 -10.85
C VAL A 196 -16.51 18.53 -10.29
N SER A 197 -15.53 17.99 -9.57
CA SER A 197 -14.36 18.71 -9.10
C SER A 197 -13.12 18.20 -9.81
N ARG A 198 -12.34 19.12 -10.39
CA ARG A 198 -11.14 18.78 -11.15
C ARG A 198 -9.93 18.73 -10.22
N GLY A 199 -9.33 17.55 -10.05
CA GLY A 199 -8.09 17.36 -9.30
C GLY A 199 -8.14 17.55 -7.77
N ARG A 200 -9.34 17.66 -7.16
CA ARG A 200 -9.53 17.77 -5.70
C ARG A 200 -10.84 17.11 -5.27
N ALA A 201 -10.84 16.27 -4.24
CA ALA A 201 -12.07 15.61 -3.77
C ALA A 201 -12.83 16.41 -2.69
N ASP A 202 -12.15 17.21 -1.87
CA ASP A 202 -12.68 17.82 -0.63
C ASP A 202 -13.09 19.30 -0.75
N GLY A 203 -13.28 19.80 -1.98
CA GLY A 203 -13.74 21.16 -2.18
C GLY A 203 -15.21 21.39 -1.78
N PRO A 204 -15.62 22.63 -1.47
CA PRO A 204 -17.02 22.94 -1.29
C PRO A 204 -17.77 22.79 -2.63
N LEU A 205 -19.02 22.32 -2.58
CA LEU A 205 -19.82 22.02 -3.76
C LEU A 205 -20.02 23.23 -4.70
N ILE A 206 -19.94 24.46 -4.17
CA ILE A 206 -20.03 25.70 -4.96
C ILE A 206 -18.88 25.86 -5.96
N ASP A 207 -17.73 25.25 -5.69
CA ASP A 207 -16.58 25.26 -6.60
C ASP A 207 -16.70 24.19 -7.69
N PHE A 208 -17.71 23.31 -7.62
CA PHE A 208 -17.84 22.18 -8.53
C PHE A 208 -18.67 22.57 -9.76
N GLU A 209 -18.29 22.01 -10.90
CA GLU A 209 -19.01 22.18 -12.16
C GLU A 209 -20.24 21.28 -12.18
N MET A 210 -21.43 21.84 -12.36
CA MET A 210 -22.63 21.03 -12.60
C MET A 210 -22.57 20.46 -14.02
N VAL A 211 -22.64 19.14 -14.14
CA VAL A 211 -22.53 18.42 -15.42
C VAL A 211 -23.78 17.59 -15.71
N SER A 212 -23.88 17.08 -16.93
CA SER A 212 -24.91 16.11 -17.30
C SER A 212 -24.74 14.77 -16.57
N GLU A 213 -25.83 14.02 -16.43
CA GLU A 213 -25.80 12.64 -15.90
C GLU A 213 -24.85 11.73 -16.68
N GLU A 214 -24.83 11.85 -18.01
CA GLU A 214 -23.95 11.05 -18.87
C GLU A 214 -22.46 11.34 -18.59
N GLU A 215 -22.11 12.62 -18.38
CA GLU A 215 -20.74 13.02 -18.04
C GLU A 215 -20.37 12.60 -16.62
N GLY A 216 -21.25 12.85 -15.65
CA GLY A 216 -21.03 12.50 -14.25
C GLY A 216 -20.80 10.99 -14.06
N LYS A 217 -21.59 10.14 -14.73
CA LYS A 217 -21.46 8.68 -14.66
C LYS A 217 -20.18 8.13 -15.29
N LYS A 218 -19.48 8.89 -16.14
CA LYS A 218 -18.16 8.49 -16.69
C LYS A 218 -17.05 8.63 -15.65
N ILE A 219 -17.25 9.46 -14.62
CA ILE A 219 -16.27 9.68 -13.56
C ILE A 219 -16.54 8.67 -12.44
N LYS A 220 -15.57 7.80 -12.20
CA LYS A 220 -15.66 6.74 -11.20
C LYS A 220 -15.21 7.15 -9.80
N ASN A 221 -14.57 8.30 -9.66
CA ASN A 221 -13.91 8.71 -8.42
C ASN A 221 -14.88 9.53 -7.56
N PRO A 222 -15.23 9.08 -6.35
CA PRO A 222 -16.15 9.80 -5.48
C PRO A 222 -15.48 11.03 -4.88
N SER A 223 -16.19 12.15 -4.90
CA SER A 223 -15.82 13.36 -4.15
C SER A 223 -16.17 13.23 -2.66
N GLY A 224 -15.66 14.16 -1.87
CA GLY A 224 -15.75 14.14 -0.42
C GLY A 224 -14.68 13.25 0.21
N ILE A 225 -14.74 13.17 1.54
CA ILE A 225 -13.79 12.39 2.33
C ILE A 225 -14.51 11.11 2.81
N ALA A 226 -13.99 9.95 2.43
CA ALA A 226 -14.59 8.65 2.72
C ALA A 226 -13.88 7.96 3.89
N GLY A 227 -14.64 7.44 4.86
CA GLY A 227 -14.09 6.65 5.95
C GLY A 227 -13.79 5.21 5.54
N GLN A 228 -13.02 4.48 6.35
CA GLN A 228 -12.65 3.07 6.12
C GLN A 228 -13.84 2.18 5.71
N TYR A 229 -14.93 2.17 6.48
CA TYR A 229 -16.06 1.26 6.21
C TYR A 229 -16.76 1.57 4.88
N VAL A 230 -16.84 2.85 4.51
CA VAL A 230 -17.43 3.27 3.23
C VAL A 230 -16.59 2.75 2.06
N ILE A 231 -15.26 2.80 2.20
CA ILE A 231 -14.35 2.23 1.20
C ILE A 231 -14.52 0.71 1.08
N GLU A 232 -14.60 0.01 2.22
CA GLU A 232 -14.80 -1.44 2.24
C GLU A 232 -16.12 -1.82 1.57
N ASP A 233 -17.21 -1.14 1.89
CA ASP A 233 -18.53 -1.34 1.26
C ASP A 233 -18.47 -1.11 -0.26
N TRP A 234 -17.86 -0.01 -0.70
CA TRP A 234 -17.70 0.27 -2.14
C TRP A 234 -16.88 -0.80 -2.86
N LEU A 235 -15.82 -1.32 -2.24
CA LEU A 235 -15.02 -2.40 -2.82
C LEU A 235 -15.85 -3.69 -2.95
N GLU A 236 -16.64 -4.03 -1.94
CA GLU A 236 -17.53 -5.20 -1.94
C GLU A 236 -18.64 -5.08 -3.00
N GLU A 237 -19.23 -3.89 -3.15
CA GLU A 237 -20.18 -3.58 -4.21
C GLU A 237 -19.55 -3.76 -5.60
N LYS A 238 -18.33 -3.26 -5.81
CA LYS A 238 -17.62 -3.40 -7.09
C LYS A 238 -17.31 -4.86 -7.40
N TYR A 239 -16.89 -5.65 -6.41
CA TYR A 239 -16.68 -7.09 -6.60
C TYR A 239 -17.94 -7.82 -7.04
N SER A 240 -19.11 -7.44 -6.51
CA SER A 240 -20.40 -8.09 -6.82
C SER A 240 -20.88 -7.87 -8.27
N ILE A 241 -20.26 -6.94 -9.00
CA ILE A 241 -20.64 -6.54 -10.36
C ILE A 241 -19.62 -7.04 -11.41
N LEU A 242 -18.49 -7.61 -10.96
CA LEU A 242 -17.45 -8.23 -11.79
C LEU A 242 -17.77 -9.70 -12.10
#